data_AF-A0A968D4D3-F1
#
_entry.id   AF-A0A968D4D3-F1
#
_cell.length_a   1.000
_cell.length_b   1.000
_cell.length_c   1.000
_cell.angle_alpha   90.00
_cell.angle_beta   90.00
_cell.angle_gamma   90.00
#
_symmetry.space_group_name_H-M   'P 1'
#
loop_
_entity.id
_entity.type
_entity.pdbx_description
1 polymer ?
#
loop_
_entity_poly.entity_id
_entity_poly.type
_entity_poly.pdbx_seq_one_letter_code
_entity_poly.pdbx_strand_id
1 'polypeptide(L)'
;MQGIEVKIAEKTFRTDGVRNYVNPQPLSIQLPEGTFIIPMDQPDQPLIKAILEFDPRMKTEFLKSERESLQKGTGTRLYEVSAWSMLMAYDLEAYASPQSPTVATRQIKELPQLSGQVVNPNPKYGYIIDYHNDKAVGALLTLLRAGYNVRAAQKPIRIEGRDYPRGTLLLRANENPSTMSSFIQHLSDSLGVMIYGVTTARSQKGPDLGGGEFELLVPPRIAVIAGSSISPYSFGSIWHWLDYEWKYRFTILNHHRFGRADLRKYNVLILPSVWGGPSTYRDIFQESGLKKLKDWVADGGTLIGIGTAAAFLADSTTGLSKVKLRCQVLKDLDQYRRAVKREQQLDNIRVDSLAIWEGTKTDESDILTNDQKSPDIETLKFIDEHQRLYQPRGAILKVNLDEEHWLSYGLTEHVPAIYYANYAYMSKSPVQTAGRFSEASSIRLSGLMWSEAKQRWENTAYVTRESYQKGQIILIAGEPIFRSYFYGTGRILLNSIFLGPGFGTQTVVPW
;
A
#
# COMPACT_ATOMS: atom_id res chain seq x y z
N MET A 1 27.76 -6.74 6.50
CA MET A 1 26.80 -7.30 7.49
C MET A 1 27.28 -6.87 8.86
N GLN A 2 26.41 -6.30 9.70
CA GLN A 2 26.75 -5.70 11.00
C GLN A 2 27.21 -6.75 12.05
N GLY A 3 28.09 -7.69 11.69
CA GLY A 3 28.48 -8.82 12.53
C GLY A 3 27.51 -10.01 12.52
N ILE A 4 26.21 -9.75 12.27
CA ILE A 4 25.15 -10.76 12.28
C ILE A 4 25.44 -11.90 11.29
N GLU A 5 25.51 -13.12 11.80
CA GLU A 5 25.59 -14.34 11.01
C GLU A 5 24.25 -14.60 10.31
N VAL A 6 24.29 -14.73 8.98
CA VAL A 6 23.17 -15.13 8.14
C VAL A 6 23.59 -16.34 7.31
N LYS A 7 22.74 -17.36 7.27
CA LYS A 7 22.91 -18.56 6.46
C LYS A 7 21.88 -18.59 5.34
N ILE A 8 22.17 -19.30 4.27
CA ILE A 8 21.23 -19.59 3.19
C ILE A 8 21.01 -21.10 3.10
N ALA A 9 19.76 -21.53 2.99
CA ALA A 9 19.42 -22.94 2.76
C ALA A 9 19.83 -23.36 1.35
N GLU A 10 20.57 -24.47 1.23
CA GLU A 10 21.05 -24.98 -0.06
C GLU A 10 20.03 -25.87 -0.76
N LYS A 11 18.93 -26.22 -0.09
CA LYS A 11 17.83 -27.05 -0.61
C LYS A 11 16.51 -26.64 0.05
N THR A 12 15.41 -26.96 -0.61
CA THR A 12 14.07 -26.89 0.00
C THR A 12 13.99 -27.82 1.21
N PHE A 13 13.38 -27.35 2.31
CA PHE A 13 13.25 -28.11 3.56
C PHE A 13 11.90 -27.89 4.23
N ARG A 14 11.51 -28.83 5.11
CA ARG A 14 10.32 -28.71 5.94
C ARG A 14 10.71 -28.35 7.37
N THR A 15 9.94 -27.49 8.01
CA THR A 15 10.08 -27.16 9.43
C THR A 15 8.72 -27.06 10.09
N ASP A 16 8.63 -27.56 11.33
CA ASP A 16 7.40 -27.62 12.10
C ASP A 16 7.50 -26.70 13.33
N GLY A 17 6.35 -26.27 13.84
CA GLY A 17 6.25 -25.45 15.05
C GLY A 17 6.67 -23.98 14.85
N VAL A 18 6.79 -23.53 13.61
CA VAL A 18 7.15 -22.14 13.31
C VAL A 18 5.96 -21.21 13.48
N ARG A 19 6.21 -19.91 13.65
CA ARG A 19 5.18 -18.87 13.74
C ARG A 19 5.53 -17.73 12.80
N ASN A 20 4.57 -17.18 12.07
CA ASN A 20 4.76 -15.91 11.37
C ASN A 20 4.12 -14.77 12.19
N TYR A 21 4.31 -13.54 11.73
CA TYR A 21 3.77 -12.38 12.44
C TYR A 21 2.27 -12.13 12.21
N VAL A 22 1.65 -12.87 11.30
CA VAL A 22 0.22 -12.73 10.95
C VAL A 22 -0.64 -13.71 11.76
N ASN A 23 -0.13 -14.92 11.96
CA ASN A 23 -0.77 -16.01 12.69
C ASN A 23 0.14 -16.46 13.84
N PRO A 24 -0.27 -16.24 15.10
CA PRO A 24 0.50 -16.65 16.26
C PRO A 24 0.48 -18.17 16.49
N GLN A 25 -0.38 -18.93 15.80
CA GLN A 25 -0.45 -20.38 15.95
C GLN A 25 0.75 -21.06 15.28
N PRO A 26 1.33 -22.10 15.92
CA PRO A 26 2.38 -22.90 15.31
C PRO A 26 1.90 -23.57 14.02
N LEU A 27 2.73 -23.54 12.98
CA LEU A 27 2.44 -24.13 11.68
C LEU A 27 3.61 -25.01 11.18
N SER A 28 3.29 -25.90 10.25
CA SER A 28 4.27 -26.72 9.52
C SER A 28 4.37 -26.18 8.10
N ILE A 29 5.57 -25.84 7.65
CA ILE A 29 5.78 -25.21 6.35
C ILE A 29 6.97 -25.83 5.60
N GLN A 30 6.87 -25.83 4.28
CA GLN A 30 7.97 -26.11 3.37
C GLN A 30 8.56 -24.79 2.87
N LEU A 31 9.84 -24.58 3.15
CA LEU A 31 10.58 -23.37 2.76
C LEU A 31 11.52 -23.71 1.59
N PRO A 32 11.61 -22.84 0.57
CA PRO A 32 12.39 -23.11 -0.63
C PRO A 32 13.90 -23.08 -0.39
N GLU A 33 14.65 -23.64 -1.35
CA GLU A 33 16.07 -23.31 -1.50
C GLU A 33 16.26 -21.79 -1.58
N GLY A 34 17.32 -21.28 -0.95
CA GLY A 34 17.60 -19.85 -0.93
C GLY A 34 17.02 -19.11 0.28
N THR A 35 16.23 -19.77 1.15
CA THR A 35 15.73 -19.15 2.38
C THR A 35 16.88 -18.68 3.29
N PHE A 36 16.81 -17.43 3.73
CA PHE A 36 17.72 -16.88 4.73
C PHE A 36 17.37 -17.41 6.13
N ILE A 37 18.38 -17.90 6.84
CA ILE A 37 18.29 -18.43 8.20
C ILE A 37 19.19 -17.56 9.07
N ILE A 38 18.60 -16.95 10.11
CA ILE A 38 19.32 -16.10 11.07
C ILE A 38 19.36 -16.87 12.39
N PRO A 39 20.51 -17.50 12.74
CA PRO A 39 20.63 -18.23 13.99
C PRO A 39 20.50 -17.29 15.20
N MET A 40 19.86 -17.72 16.28
CA MET A 40 19.73 -16.91 17.50
C MET A 40 20.81 -17.21 18.55
N ASP A 41 21.63 -18.23 18.31
CA ASP A 41 22.77 -18.70 19.11
C ASP A 41 24.07 -17.97 18.73
N GLN A 42 23.99 -16.64 18.60
CA GLN A 42 25.13 -15.78 18.26
C GLN A 42 25.22 -14.56 19.19
N PRO A 43 26.40 -13.93 19.36
CA PRO A 43 26.61 -12.80 20.26
C PRO A 43 25.66 -11.62 20.01
N ASP A 44 25.31 -11.39 18.75
CA ASP A 44 24.42 -10.29 18.33
C ASP A 44 22.92 -10.56 18.56
N GLN A 45 22.55 -11.65 19.26
CA GLN A 45 21.15 -11.98 19.56
C GLN A 45 20.32 -10.78 20.08
N PRO A 46 20.80 -9.94 21.01
CA PRO A 46 20.02 -8.79 21.48
C PRO A 46 19.69 -7.79 20.37
N LEU A 47 20.64 -7.53 19.46
CA LEU A 47 20.44 -6.64 18.31
C LEU A 47 19.46 -7.27 17.31
N ILE A 48 19.59 -8.56 17.03
CA ILE A 48 18.68 -9.30 16.15
C ILE A 48 17.24 -9.20 16.68
N LYS A 49 17.03 -9.40 17.99
CA LYS A 49 15.71 -9.21 18.62
C LYS A 49 15.22 -7.76 18.45
N ALA A 50 16.05 -6.76 18.73
CA ALA A 50 15.66 -5.37 18.59
C ALA A 50 15.20 -4.98 17.16
N ILE A 51 15.74 -5.63 16.11
CA ILE A 51 15.44 -5.33 14.71
C ILE A 51 14.31 -6.21 14.14
N LEU A 52 14.33 -7.51 14.46
CA LEU A 52 13.52 -8.55 13.81
C LEU A 52 12.39 -9.09 14.68
N GLU A 53 12.33 -8.79 15.97
CA GLU A 53 11.24 -9.27 16.82
C GLU A 53 9.89 -8.83 16.26
N PHE A 54 8.93 -9.77 16.21
CA PHE A 54 7.62 -9.50 15.64
C PHE A 54 6.80 -8.57 16.55
N ASP A 55 6.83 -8.78 17.86
CA ASP A 55 5.86 -8.16 18.78
C ASP A 55 6.45 -7.97 20.20
N PRO A 56 7.27 -6.92 20.40
CA PRO A 56 7.82 -6.61 21.71
C PRO A 56 6.69 -6.28 22.69
N ARG A 57 6.65 -6.98 23.83
CA ARG A 57 5.60 -6.84 24.84
C ARG A 57 5.99 -5.87 25.95
N MET A 58 5.14 -4.86 26.17
CA MET A 58 5.26 -3.94 27.29
C MET A 58 4.82 -4.60 28.60
N LYS A 59 5.47 -4.22 29.71
CA LYS A 59 5.14 -4.70 31.05
C LYS A 59 3.75 -4.21 31.50
N THR A 60 3.04 -5.04 32.27
CA THR A 60 1.70 -4.73 32.77
C THR A 60 1.65 -3.45 33.60
N GLU A 61 2.70 -3.17 34.39
CA GLU A 61 2.80 -1.96 35.21
C GLU A 61 2.84 -0.70 34.34
N PHE A 62 3.57 -0.74 33.22
CA PHE A 62 3.59 0.37 32.26
C PHE A 62 2.21 0.54 31.62
N LEU A 63 1.56 -0.55 31.18
CA LEU A 63 0.23 -0.49 30.56
C LEU A 63 -0.80 0.13 31.51
N LYS A 64 -0.79 -0.25 32.79
CA LYS A 64 -1.65 0.35 33.81
C LYS A 64 -1.41 1.86 33.91
N SER A 65 -0.15 2.28 33.99
CA SER A 65 0.19 3.68 34.11
C SER A 65 -0.12 4.51 32.86
N GLU A 66 0.06 3.94 31.67
CA GLU A 66 -0.36 4.55 30.40
C GLU A 66 -1.87 4.76 30.37
N ARG A 67 -2.65 3.75 30.79
CA ARG A 67 -4.11 3.86 30.84
C ARG A 67 -4.58 4.94 31.81
N GLU A 68 -4.00 4.99 33.01
CA GLU A 68 -4.30 6.02 34.00
C GLU A 68 -3.99 7.42 33.46
N SER A 69 -2.86 7.59 32.77
CA SER A 69 -2.47 8.87 32.15
C SER A 69 -3.47 9.32 31.08
N LEU A 70 -3.87 8.40 30.20
CA LEU A 70 -4.88 8.68 29.17
C LEU A 70 -6.22 9.08 29.80
N GLN A 71 -6.70 8.34 30.80
CA GLN A 71 -7.98 8.62 31.46
C GLN A 71 -7.97 9.94 32.24
N LYS A 72 -6.82 10.35 32.79
CA LYS A 72 -6.65 11.65 33.46
C LYS A 72 -6.47 12.81 32.47
N GLY A 73 -6.37 12.54 31.17
CA GLY A 73 -6.12 13.56 30.16
C GLY A 73 -4.69 14.09 30.14
N THR A 74 -3.73 13.45 30.82
CA THR A 74 -2.32 13.87 30.85
C THR A 74 -1.52 13.43 29.62
N GLY A 75 -2.19 12.81 28.65
CA GLY A 75 -1.61 12.34 27.40
C GLY A 75 -0.98 10.96 27.48
N THR A 76 -0.36 10.53 26.39
CA THR A 76 0.37 9.26 26.32
C THR A 76 1.76 9.42 26.96
N ARG A 77 2.22 8.37 27.65
CA ARG A 77 3.58 8.26 28.20
C ARG A 77 4.56 7.71 27.17
N LEU A 78 4.08 7.27 26.00
CA LEU A 78 4.93 6.86 24.90
C LEU A 78 5.57 8.10 24.27
N TYR A 79 6.90 8.09 24.16
CA TYR A 79 7.65 9.15 23.49
C TYR A 79 7.36 9.18 21.98
N GLU A 80 7.20 7.99 21.38
CA GLU A 80 7.02 7.87 19.93
C GLU A 80 6.17 6.64 19.54
N VAL A 81 6.74 5.70 18.79
CA VAL A 81 6.06 4.50 18.29
C VAL A 81 6.21 3.35 19.26
N SER A 82 5.20 2.47 19.30
CA SER A 82 5.17 1.30 20.18
C SER A 82 5.61 0.01 19.50
N ALA A 83 5.84 0.04 18.19
CA ALA A 83 6.31 -1.09 17.40
C ALA A 83 7.48 -0.68 16.49
N TRP A 84 8.41 -1.62 16.32
CA TRP A 84 9.49 -1.55 15.34
C TRP A 84 9.83 -2.98 14.91
N SER A 85 9.67 -3.30 13.63
CA SER A 85 10.04 -4.61 13.08
C SER A 85 10.43 -4.46 11.62
N MET A 86 11.67 -4.81 11.28
CA MET A 86 12.17 -4.75 9.90
C MET A 86 11.43 -5.71 8.98
N LEU A 87 11.09 -6.89 9.50
CA LEU A 87 10.38 -7.93 8.74
C LEU A 87 9.00 -7.43 8.29
N MET A 88 8.27 -6.77 9.19
CA MET A 88 6.98 -6.16 8.84
C MET A 88 7.13 -4.93 7.96
N ALA A 89 8.11 -4.06 8.24
CA ALA A 89 8.30 -2.83 7.48
C ALA A 89 8.66 -3.09 6.02
N TYR A 90 9.41 -4.17 5.75
CA TYR A 90 9.81 -4.60 4.41
C TYR A 90 8.82 -5.60 3.79
N ASP A 91 7.71 -5.90 4.46
CA ASP A 91 6.71 -6.90 4.03
C ASP A 91 7.33 -8.26 3.65
N LEU A 92 8.28 -8.72 4.47
CA LEU A 92 9.01 -9.97 4.21
C LEU A 92 8.26 -11.16 4.79
N GLU A 93 8.08 -12.21 3.99
CA GLU A 93 7.65 -13.51 4.50
C GLU A 93 8.70 -14.04 5.49
N ALA A 94 8.31 -14.14 6.77
CA ALA A 94 9.24 -14.47 7.84
C ALA A 94 8.60 -15.36 8.92
N TYR A 95 9.44 -16.26 9.46
CA TYR A 95 9.04 -17.25 10.44
C TYR A 95 10.03 -17.28 11.61
N ALA A 96 9.49 -17.28 12.83
CA ALA A 96 10.24 -17.62 14.03
C ALA A 96 10.14 -19.13 14.26
N SER A 97 11.29 -19.80 14.34
CA SER A 97 11.35 -21.24 14.65
C SER A 97 11.94 -21.48 16.04
N PRO A 98 11.37 -22.40 16.84
CA PRO A 98 11.96 -22.79 18.13
C PRO A 98 13.19 -23.70 17.98
N GLN A 99 13.46 -24.21 16.77
CA GLN A 99 14.51 -25.17 16.48
C GLN A 99 15.28 -24.78 15.23
N SER A 100 16.56 -25.18 15.15
CA SER A 100 17.34 -25.02 13.93
C SER A 100 16.80 -25.96 12.85
N PRO A 101 16.62 -25.49 11.60
CA PRO A 101 16.14 -26.35 10.52
C PRO A 101 17.17 -27.42 10.17
N THR A 102 16.69 -28.63 9.88
CA THR A 102 17.55 -29.74 9.43
C THR A 102 17.76 -29.66 7.92
N VAL A 103 18.64 -28.76 7.49
CA VAL A 103 18.98 -28.53 6.07
C VAL A 103 20.45 -28.16 5.92
N ALA A 104 21.06 -28.50 4.79
CA ALA A 104 22.38 -27.99 4.44
C ALA A 104 22.32 -26.47 4.26
N THR A 105 23.26 -25.76 4.85
CA THR A 105 23.30 -24.30 4.81
C THR A 105 24.69 -23.78 4.53
N ARG A 106 24.77 -22.65 3.82
CA ARG A 106 26.01 -21.90 3.60
C ARG A 106 25.93 -20.54 4.28
N GLN A 107 27.01 -20.13 4.95
CA GLN A 107 27.10 -18.79 5.54
C GLN A 107 27.27 -17.72 4.45
N ILE A 108 26.56 -16.61 4.58
CA ILE A 108 26.68 -15.45 3.72
C ILE A 108 27.82 -14.59 4.26
N LYS A 109 28.88 -14.42 3.46
CA LYS A 109 30.02 -13.56 3.78
C LYS A 109 29.97 -12.22 3.05
N GLU A 110 29.34 -12.21 1.88
CA GLU A 110 29.14 -11.03 1.04
C GLU A 110 27.70 -11.01 0.54
N LEU A 111 27.18 -9.81 0.29
CA LEU A 111 25.85 -9.66 -0.30
C LEU A 111 25.83 -10.32 -1.69
N PRO A 112 24.78 -11.08 -2.03
CA PRO A 112 24.66 -11.65 -3.37
C PRO A 112 24.73 -10.54 -4.43
N GLN A 113 25.54 -10.74 -5.46
CA GLN A 113 25.51 -9.83 -6.61
C GLN A 113 24.14 -9.93 -7.30
N LEU A 114 23.66 -8.78 -7.77
CA LEU A 114 22.46 -8.69 -8.58
C LEU A 114 22.72 -9.44 -9.91
N SER A 115 22.01 -10.54 -10.14
CA SER A 115 22.06 -11.28 -11.42
C SER A 115 20.78 -11.05 -12.23
N GLY A 116 20.89 -10.26 -13.29
CA GLY A 116 19.83 -10.09 -14.28
C GLY A 116 20.07 -11.00 -15.49
N GLN A 117 19.01 -11.28 -16.23
CA GLN A 117 19.12 -11.95 -17.53
C GLN A 117 17.98 -11.52 -18.44
N VAL A 118 18.31 -11.31 -19.72
CA VAL A 118 17.32 -11.21 -20.80
C VAL A 118 17.17 -12.58 -21.45
N VAL A 119 16.02 -13.21 -21.26
CA VAL A 119 15.65 -14.46 -21.94
C VAL A 119 15.03 -14.10 -23.29
N ASN A 120 15.50 -14.72 -24.38
CA ASN A 120 15.09 -14.39 -25.75
C ASN A 120 15.32 -12.89 -26.11
N PRO A 121 16.58 -12.45 -26.27
CA PRO A 121 16.93 -11.03 -26.46
C PRO A 121 16.56 -10.46 -27.83
N ASN A 122 16.02 -11.26 -28.75
CA ASN A 122 15.56 -10.80 -30.07
C ASN A 122 14.12 -11.29 -30.33
N PRO A 123 13.15 -10.89 -29.49
CA PRO A 123 11.77 -11.35 -29.62
C PRO A 123 11.07 -10.69 -30.81
N LYS A 124 10.08 -11.38 -31.40
CA LYS A 124 9.27 -10.80 -32.50
C LYS A 124 8.20 -9.82 -32.02
N TYR A 125 7.67 -9.98 -30.81
CA TYR A 125 6.54 -9.16 -30.34
C TYR A 125 6.96 -8.09 -29.33
N GLY A 126 7.74 -8.44 -28.30
CA GLY A 126 8.12 -7.48 -27.26
C GLY A 126 8.78 -8.12 -26.05
N TYR A 127 8.89 -7.34 -24.97
CA TYR A 127 9.47 -7.76 -23.70
C TYR A 127 8.47 -7.67 -22.56
N ILE A 128 8.57 -8.60 -21.62
CA ILE A 128 7.76 -8.66 -20.40
C ILE A 128 8.68 -8.59 -19.17
N ILE A 129 8.26 -7.82 -18.17
CA ILE A 129 8.91 -7.74 -16.85
C ILE A 129 7.85 -8.03 -15.79
N ASP A 130 8.11 -9.06 -14.98
CA ASP A 130 7.27 -9.40 -13.83
C ASP A 130 7.33 -8.27 -12.79
N TYR A 131 6.17 -7.73 -12.41
CA TYR A 131 6.05 -6.60 -11.49
C TYR A 131 6.01 -7.02 -10.01
N HIS A 132 6.26 -8.29 -9.67
CA HIS A 132 6.16 -8.81 -8.31
C HIS A 132 7.13 -8.19 -7.28
N ASN A 133 8.29 -7.67 -7.69
CA ASN A 133 9.30 -7.14 -6.76
C ASN A 133 9.72 -5.70 -7.09
N ASP A 134 10.52 -5.11 -6.20
CA ASP A 134 10.94 -3.70 -6.29
C ASP A 134 11.97 -3.42 -7.39
N LYS A 135 12.69 -4.44 -7.88
CA LYS A 135 13.56 -4.27 -9.06
C LYS A 135 12.73 -3.92 -10.30
N ALA A 136 11.51 -4.45 -10.40
CA ALA A 136 10.58 -4.13 -11.47
C ALA A 136 10.11 -2.67 -11.42
N VAL A 137 10.02 -2.07 -10.23
CA VAL A 137 9.76 -0.62 -10.09
C VAL A 137 10.96 0.16 -10.59
N GLY A 138 12.18 -0.19 -10.18
CA GLY A 138 13.40 0.41 -10.72
C GLY A 138 13.45 0.33 -12.25
N ALA A 139 13.04 -0.80 -12.82
CA ALA A 139 12.96 -1.00 -14.26
C ALA A 139 11.90 -0.08 -14.91
N LEU A 140 10.68 -0.03 -14.35
CA LEU A 140 9.61 0.86 -14.79
C LEU A 140 10.07 2.31 -14.83
N LEU A 141 10.65 2.81 -13.73
CA LEU A 141 11.08 4.20 -13.61
C LEU A 141 12.17 4.53 -14.64
N THR A 142 13.12 3.63 -14.85
CA THR A 142 14.18 3.79 -15.83
C THR A 142 13.62 3.84 -17.26
N LEU A 143 12.64 2.97 -17.57
CA LEU A 143 11.95 2.96 -18.87
C LEU A 143 11.14 4.23 -19.12
N LEU A 144 10.33 4.67 -18.15
CA LEU A 144 9.53 5.90 -18.27
C LEU A 144 10.41 7.13 -18.45
N ARG A 145 11.54 7.23 -17.74
CA ARG A 145 12.52 8.32 -17.89
C ARG A 145 13.18 8.34 -19.26
N ALA A 146 13.40 7.17 -19.85
CA ALA A 146 13.96 7.04 -21.18
C ALA A 146 12.91 7.22 -22.30
N GLY A 147 11.64 7.46 -21.96
CA GLY A 147 10.57 7.73 -22.92
C GLY A 147 10.03 6.48 -23.63
N TYR A 148 10.25 5.28 -23.07
CA TYR A 148 9.66 4.06 -23.61
C TYR A 148 8.17 3.97 -23.29
N ASN A 149 7.39 3.46 -24.24
CA ASN A 149 6.00 3.10 -24.05
C ASN A 149 5.93 1.79 -23.28
N VAL A 150 5.54 1.88 -22.01
CA VAL A 150 5.37 0.75 -21.10
C VAL A 150 3.89 0.58 -20.81
N ARG A 151 3.41 -0.65 -20.94
CA ARG A 151 2.04 -1.02 -20.55
C ARG A 151 2.06 -1.88 -19.30
N ALA A 152 0.99 -1.83 -18.50
CA ALA A 152 0.81 -2.69 -17.33
C ALA A 152 -0.43 -3.57 -17.51
N ALA A 153 -0.29 -4.88 -17.22
CA ALA A 153 -1.37 -5.83 -17.32
C ALA A 153 -2.40 -5.65 -16.18
N GLN A 154 -3.69 -5.54 -16.52
CA GLN A 154 -4.78 -5.49 -15.54
C GLN A 154 -5.10 -6.87 -14.96
N LYS A 155 -4.83 -7.94 -15.73
CA LYS A 155 -5.15 -9.33 -15.41
C LYS A 155 -3.90 -10.22 -15.45
N PRO A 156 -3.85 -11.31 -14.67
CA PRO A 156 -2.81 -12.30 -14.82
C PRO A 156 -2.82 -12.89 -16.22
N ILE A 157 -1.64 -13.18 -16.75
CA ILE A 157 -1.47 -13.74 -18.10
C ILE A 157 -0.59 -14.99 -18.03
N ARG A 158 -0.90 -15.97 -18.88
CA ARG A 158 0.00 -17.09 -19.16
C ARG A 158 0.44 -17.01 -20.60
N ILE A 159 1.73 -16.88 -20.85
CA ILE A 159 2.29 -16.81 -22.21
C ILE A 159 3.62 -17.52 -22.30
N GLU A 160 3.83 -18.25 -23.40
CA GLU A 160 5.05 -19.04 -23.66
C GLU A 160 5.44 -19.95 -22.48
N GLY A 161 4.44 -20.48 -21.77
CA GLY A 161 4.63 -21.44 -20.68
C GLY A 161 4.92 -20.83 -19.31
N ARG A 162 4.92 -19.49 -19.17
CA ARG A 162 5.11 -18.77 -17.90
C ARG A 162 3.85 -18.01 -17.51
N ASP A 163 3.57 -17.96 -16.21
CA ASP A 163 2.54 -17.11 -15.62
C ASP A 163 3.16 -15.79 -15.19
N TYR A 164 2.42 -14.70 -15.38
CA TYR A 164 2.78 -13.38 -14.94
C TYR A 164 1.61 -12.75 -14.17
N PRO A 165 1.86 -12.12 -13.01
CA PRO A 165 0.81 -11.54 -12.19
C PRO A 165 0.26 -10.23 -12.77
N ARG A 166 -0.74 -9.66 -12.10
CA ARG A 166 -1.21 -8.30 -12.40
C ARG A 166 -0.09 -7.27 -12.23
N GLY A 167 -0.17 -6.17 -12.98
CA GLY A 167 0.84 -5.12 -13.01
C GLY A 167 2.06 -5.44 -13.86
N THR A 168 2.18 -6.67 -14.38
CA THR A 168 3.25 -7.06 -15.30
C THR A 168 3.45 -6.05 -16.40
N LEU A 169 4.71 -5.63 -16.59
CA LEU A 169 5.07 -4.61 -17.54
C LEU A 169 5.28 -5.24 -18.93
N LEU A 170 4.74 -4.60 -19.96
CA LEU A 170 4.84 -5.01 -21.34
C LEU A 170 5.42 -3.86 -22.17
N LEU A 171 6.47 -4.16 -22.92
CA LEU A 171 7.02 -3.29 -23.95
C LEU A 171 6.80 -3.93 -25.32
N ARG A 172 5.91 -3.34 -26.13
CA ARG A 172 5.64 -3.83 -27.48
C ARG A 172 6.65 -3.27 -28.46
N ALA A 173 7.19 -4.13 -29.34
CA ALA A 173 8.20 -3.73 -30.31
C ALA A 173 7.68 -2.72 -31.35
N ASN A 174 6.38 -2.75 -31.67
CA ASN A 174 5.75 -1.80 -32.58
C ASN A 174 5.45 -0.42 -31.96
N GLU A 175 5.52 -0.29 -30.64
CA GLU A 175 5.31 0.97 -29.91
C GLU A 175 6.62 1.62 -29.46
N ASN A 176 7.76 0.96 -29.67
CA ASN A 176 9.04 1.37 -29.11
C ASN A 176 10.15 1.38 -30.18
N PRO A 177 11.22 2.17 -29.98
CA PRO A 177 12.34 2.22 -30.94
C PRO A 177 13.00 0.85 -31.16
N SER A 178 13.58 0.65 -32.35
CA SER A 178 14.35 -0.57 -32.67
C SER A 178 15.60 -0.77 -31.80
N THR A 179 16.09 0.29 -31.14
CA THR A 179 17.20 0.25 -30.18
C THR A 179 16.81 -0.30 -28.81
N MET A 180 15.53 -0.64 -28.60
CA MET A 180 15.01 -1.18 -27.34
C MET A 180 15.78 -2.41 -26.85
N SER A 181 16.16 -3.34 -27.74
CA SER A 181 16.84 -4.59 -27.33
C SER A 181 18.16 -4.34 -26.59
N SER A 182 19.00 -3.41 -27.07
CA SER A 182 20.24 -3.05 -26.37
C SER A 182 19.97 -2.35 -25.05
N PHE A 183 18.93 -1.52 -24.98
CA PHE A 183 18.56 -0.86 -23.73
C PHE A 183 18.05 -1.85 -22.69
N ILE A 184 17.23 -2.82 -23.09
CA ILE A 184 16.72 -3.89 -22.24
C ILE A 184 17.84 -4.75 -21.68
N GLN A 185 18.87 -5.06 -22.48
CA GLN A 185 20.06 -5.76 -21.99
C GLN A 185 20.77 -4.95 -20.89
N HIS A 186 21.08 -3.68 -21.14
CA HIS A 186 21.70 -2.80 -20.14
C HIS A 186 20.84 -2.63 -18.88
N LEU A 187 19.52 -2.55 -19.04
CA LEU A 187 18.57 -2.47 -17.93
C LEU A 187 18.61 -3.72 -17.05
N SER A 188 18.63 -4.90 -17.67
CA SER A 188 18.74 -6.18 -16.97
C SER A 188 20.05 -6.27 -16.20
N ASP A 189 21.18 -5.93 -16.84
CA ASP A 189 22.51 -6.02 -16.24
C ASP A 189 22.68 -5.03 -15.07
N SER A 190 22.15 -3.82 -15.19
CA SER A 190 22.32 -2.76 -14.19
C SER A 190 21.42 -2.92 -12.95
N LEU A 191 20.20 -3.43 -13.12
CA LEU A 191 19.23 -3.58 -12.03
C LEU A 191 19.13 -5.02 -11.51
N GLY A 192 19.75 -5.98 -12.21
CA GLY A 192 19.62 -7.41 -11.92
C GLY A 192 18.17 -7.90 -12.01
N VAL A 193 17.44 -7.42 -13.01
CA VAL A 193 16.03 -7.77 -13.26
C VAL A 193 15.95 -8.82 -14.38
N MET A 194 15.09 -9.81 -14.20
CA MET A 194 14.80 -10.82 -15.24
C MET A 194 13.81 -10.24 -16.24
N ILE A 195 14.16 -10.28 -17.53
CA ILE A 195 13.34 -9.76 -18.62
C ILE A 195 13.12 -10.87 -19.65
N TYR A 196 11.88 -11.04 -20.10
CA TYR A 196 11.52 -12.12 -21.02
C TYR A 196 11.02 -11.55 -22.34
N GLY A 197 11.73 -11.84 -23.42
CA GLY A 197 11.28 -11.57 -24.78
C GLY A 197 10.22 -12.58 -25.22
N VAL A 198 9.08 -12.09 -25.67
CA VAL A 198 7.95 -12.88 -26.17
C VAL A 198 7.78 -12.71 -27.67
N THR A 199 7.51 -13.82 -28.35
CA THR A 199 7.45 -13.89 -29.83
C THR A 199 6.03 -13.80 -30.37
N THR A 200 5.02 -14.06 -29.53
CA THR A 200 3.60 -13.99 -29.88
C THR A 200 2.84 -13.00 -29.00
N ALA A 201 1.72 -12.49 -29.50
CA ALA A 201 0.76 -11.70 -28.71
C ALA A 201 -0.32 -12.58 -28.06
N ARG A 202 -0.48 -13.82 -28.54
CA ARG A 202 -1.57 -14.71 -28.14
C ARG A 202 -1.23 -15.41 -26.82
N SER A 203 -2.02 -15.14 -25.79
CA SER A 203 -1.84 -15.77 -24.49
C SER A 203 -2.49 -17.15 -24.46
N GLN A 204 -1.99 -17.99 -23.55
CA GLN A 204 -2.58 -19.30 -23.22
C GLN A 204 -3.73 -19.14 -22.22
N LYS A 205 -3.65 -18.14 -21.34
CA LYS A 205 -4.67 -17.76 -20.36
C LYS A 205 -4.58 -16.26 -20.10
N GLY A 206 -5.73 -15.63 -19.84
CA GLY A 206 -5.82 -14.18 -19.62
C GLY A 206 -5.93 -13.40 -20.94
N PRO A 207 -5.79 -12.08 -20.92
CA PRO A 207 -5.84 -11.27 -22.13
C PRO A 207 -4.66 -11.53 -23.07
N ASP A 208 -4.89 -11.34 -24.37
CA ASP A 208 -3.82 -11.23 -25.35
C ASP A 208 -3.06 -9.92 -25.17
N LEU A 209 -1.75 -9.93 -25.44
CA LEU A 209 -0.87 -8.77 -25.23
C LEU A 209 -1.18 -7.59 -26.18
N GLY A 210 -2.01 -7.83 -27.19
CA GLY A 210 -2.55 -6.80 -28.09
C GLY A 210 -3.83 -6.14 -27.58
N GLY A 211 -4.47 -6.72 -26.56
CA GLY A 211 -5.80 -6.34 -26.08
C GLY A 211 -5.83 -5.10 -25.19
N GLY A 212 -7.05 -4.63 -24.88
CA GLY A 212 -7.30 -3.43 -24.07
C GLY A 212 -7.03 -3.58 -22.57
N GLU A 213 -6.67 -4.77 -22.10
CA GLU A 213 -6.37 -5.07 -20.69
C GLU A 213 -4.91 -4.75 -20.31
N PHE A 214 -4.19 -4.08 -21.21
CA PHE A 214 -2.83 -3.58 -21.01
C PHE A 214 -2.85 -2.06 -21.03
N GLU A 215 -2.89 -1.46 -19.85
CA GLU A 215 -3.00 -0.01 -19.69
C GLU A 215 -1.69 0.68 -20.08
N LEU A 216 -1.74 1.75 -20.87
CA LEU A 216 -0.54 2.51 -21.23
C LEU A 216 -0.17 3.43 -20.06
N LEU A 217 1.04 3.26 -19.54
CA LEU A 217 1.50 4.07 -18.41
C LEU A 217 1.92 5.47 -18.89
N VAL A 218 1.56 6.48 -18.10
CA VAL A 218 1.89 7.88 -18.37
C VAL A 218 3.02 8.30 -17.43
N PRO A 219 4.17 8.80 -17.94
CA PRO A 219 5.26 9.28 -17.10
C PRO A 219 4.80 10.35 -16.10
N PRO A 220 5.07 10.19 -14.80
CA PRO A 220 4.65 11.19 -13.83
C PRO A 220 5.57 12.42 -13.84
N ARG A 221 4.93 13.59 -13.77
CA ARG A 221 5.51 14.91 -13.51
C ARG A 221 5.03 15.33 -12.14
N ILE A 222 5.86 15.08 -11.14
CA ILE A 222 5.49 15.08 -9.73
C ILE A 222 5.72 16.48 -9.12
N ALA A 223 4.72 16.99 -8.41
CA ALA A 223 4.89 18.07 -7.44
C ALA A 223 4.59 17.58 -6.03
N VAL A 224 5.40 17.99 -5.05
CA VAL A 224 5.19 17.70 -3.63
C VAL A 224 5.05 19.02 -2.88
N ILE A 225 3.96 19.20 -2.13
CA ILE A 225 3.76 20.39 -1.32
C ILE A 225 4.74 20.40 -0.14
N ALA A 226 5.38 21.56 0.08
CA ALA A 226 6.35 21.77 1.15
C ALA A 226 6.18 23.15 1.82
N GLY A 227 6.91 23.36 2.92
CA GLY A 227 7.01 24.64 3.63
C GLY A 227 6.72 24.50 5.12
N SER A 228 6.67 25.63 5.82
CA SER A 228 6.69 25.71 7.29
C SER A 228 5.60 24.90 8.02
N SER A 229 4.41 24.76 7.43
CA SER A 229 3.29 24.05 8.03
C SER A 229 3.29 22.54 7.74
N ILE A 230 4.12 22.09 6.79
CA ILE A 230 4.20 20.69 6.37
C ILE A 230 5.08 19.92 7.36
N SER A 231 4.69 18.70 7.72
CA SER A 231 5.48 17.83 8.59
C SER A 231 6.81 17.49 7.90
N PRO A 232 7.97 17.79 8.53
CA PRO A 232 9.26 17.43 7.98
C PRO A 232 9.48 15.92 7.97
N TYR A 233 8.79 15.17 8.84
CA TYR A 233 8.84 13.70 8.82
C TYR A 233 8.15 13.12 7.58
N SER A 234 6.96 13.64 7.24
CA SER A 234 6.21 13.19 6.06
C SER A 234 6.89 13.66 4.77
N PHE A 235 7.14 14.97 4.64
CA PHE A 235 7.83 15.54 3.47
C PHE A 235 9.25 14.98 3.30
N GLY A 236 10.02 14.90 4.38
CA GLY A 236 11.41 14.41 4.34
C GLY A 236 11.51 12.96 3.90
N SER A 237 10.58 12.10 4.34
CA SER A 237 10.51 10.71 3.88
C SER A 237 10.19 10.65 2.39
N ILE A 238 9.20 11.42 1.90
CA ILE A 238 8.85 11.49 0.47
C ILE A 238 10.02 12.02 -0.36
N TRP A 239 10.69 13.07 0.10
CA TRP A 239 11.84 13.65 -0.58
C TRP A 239 12.98 12.65 -0.68
N HIS A 240 13.38 12.03 0.44
CA HIS A 240 14.40 10.99 0.45
C HIS A 240 14.05 9.86 -0.51
N TRP A 241 12.80 9.40 -0.50
CA TRP A 241 12.39 8.28 -1.34
C TRP A 241 12.42 8.62 -2.84
N LEU A 242 11.93 9.80 -3.24
CA LEU A 242 11.97 10.21 -4.65
C LEU A 242 13.38 10.54 -5.12
N ASP A 243 14.17 11.26 -4.32
CA ASP A 243 15.49 11.78 -4.73
C ASP A 243 16.62 10.76 -4.54
N TYR A 244 16.72 10.15 -3.35
CA TYR A 244 17.81 9.24 -3.00
C TYR A 244 17.54 7.80 -3.45
N GLU A 245 16.38 7.26 -3.07
CA GLU A 245 16.06 5.84 -3.30
C GLU A 245 15.74 5.57 -4.76
N TRP A 246 14.74 6.25 -5.32
CA TRP A 246 14.28 6.01 -6.70
C TRP A 246 14.89 6.94 -7.75
N LYS A 247 15.60 7.97 -7.31
CA LYS A 247 16.31 8.93 -8.18
C LYS A 247 15.41 9.53 -9.27
N TYR A 248 14.16 9.79 -8.96
CA TYR A 248 13.15 10.30 -9.87
C TYR A 248 12.90 11.80 -9.63
N ARG A 249 12.92 12.58 -10.72
CA ARG A 249 12.78 14.03 -10.63
C ARG A 249 11.38 14.44 -10.18
N PHE A 250 11.32 15.36 -9.22
CA PHE A 250 10.09 15.98 -8.78
C PHE A 250 10.31 17.47 -8.48
N THR A 251 9.22 18.23 -8.35
CA THR A 251 9.26 19.63 -7.96
C THR A 251 8.75 19.81 -6.53
N ILE A 252 9.55 20.49 -5.71
CA ILE A 252 9.11 20.98 -4.40
C ILE A 252 8.29 22.25 -4.62
N LEU A 253 7.00 22.21 -4.30
CA LEU A 253 6.09 23.34 -4.40
C LEU A 253 5.82 23.93 -3.01
N ASN A 254 6.46 25.06 -2.72
CA ASN A 254 6.23 25.76 -1.45
C ASN A 254 4.77 26.25 -1.35
N HIS A 255 4.09 25.92 -0.26
CA HIS A 255 2.67 26.18 -0.05
C HIS A 255 2.32 27.68 -0.12
N HIS A 256 3.22 28.57 0.29
CA HIS A 256 3.04 30.04 0.17
C HIS A 256 2.92 30.52 -1.28
N ARG A 257 3.39 29.73 -2.26
CA ARG A 257 3.31 30.06 -3.70
C ARG A 257 2.21 29.29 -4.43
N PHE A 258 1.45 28.44 -3.73
CA PHE A 258 0.45 27.57 -4.35
C PHE A 258 -0.57 28.35 -5.19
N GLY A 259 -1.09 29.47 -4.66
CA GLY A 259 -2.06 30.32 -5.37
C GLY A 259 -1.58 30.79 -6.75
N ARG A 260 -0.29 31.12 -6.91
CA ARG A 260 0.30 31.61 -8.17
C ARG A 260 0.95 30.53 -9.04
N ALA A 261 1.10 29.31 -8.52
CA ALA A 261 1.79 28.23 -9.23
C ALA A 261 0.99 27.70 -10.43
N ASP A 262 1.65 27.42 -11.56
CA ASP A 262 0.99 26.77 -12.69
C ASP A 262 0.97 25.24 -12.48
N LEU A 263 -0.20 24.69 -12.13
CA LEU A 263 -0.35 23.25 -11.87
C LEU A 263 -0.37 22.40 -13.15
N ARG A 264 -0.54 23.00 -14.34
CA ARG A 264 -0.54 22.27 -15.63
C ARG A 264 0.82 21.63 -15.94
N LYS A 265 1.87 22.04 -15.24
CA LYS A 265 3.22 21.45 -15.33
C LYS A 265 3.30 20.05 -14.69
N TYR A 266 2.29 19.65 -13.92
CA TYR A 266 2.27 18.42 -13.14
C TYR A 266 1.01 17.61 -13.45
N ASN A 267 1.15 16.29 -13.49
CA ASN A 267 0.00 15.36 -13.52
C ASN A 267 -0.16 14.60 -12.19
N VAL A 268 0.82 14.70 -11.28
CA VAL A 268 0.76 14.14 -9.92
C VAL A 268 1.07 15.24 -8.90
N LEU A 269 0.20 15.41 -7.91
CA LEU A 269 0.39 16.33 -6.80
C LEU A 269 0.26 15.57 -5.48
N ILE A 270 1.31 15.60 -4.66
CA ILE A 270 1.37 14.93 -3.37
C ILE A 270 1.22 15.95 -2.25
N LEU A 271 0.27 15.70 -1.35
CA LEU A 271 0.05 16.43 -0.11
C LEU A 271 0.54 15.58 1.07
N PRO A 272 1.71 15.89 1.65
CA PRO A 272 2.21 15.22 2.86
C PRO A 272 1.37 15.56 4.10
N SER A 273 1.60 14.89 5.22
CA SER A 273 0.98 15.33 6.48
C SER A 273 1.46 16.72 6.89
N VAL A 274 0.59 17.46 7.57
CA VAL A 274 0.83 18.76 8.22
C VAL A 274 0.87 18.65 9.75
N TRP A 275 1.57 19.57 10.39
CA TRP A 275 1.41 19.84 11.82
C TRP A 275 0.07 20.52 12.10
N GLY A 276 -0.45 20.43 13.33
CA GLY A 276 -1.70 21.12 13.71
C GLY A 276 -2.99 20.45 13.20
N GLY A 277 -2.88 19.43 12.36
CA GLY A 277 -4.00 18.63 11.88
C GLY A 277 -4.62 19.12 10.57
N PRO A 278 -5.72 18.49 10.11
CA PRO A 278 -6.30 18.71 8.78
C PRO A 278 -6.73 20.15 8.48
N SER A 279 -7.06 20.94 9.51
CA SER A 279 -7.46 22.35 9.35
C SER A 279 -6.34 23.21 8.78
N THR A 280 -5.07 22.85 9.01
CA THR A 280 -3.93 23.60 8.46
C THR A 280 -3.93 23.62 6.93
N TYR A 281 -4.44 22.58 6.26
CA TYR A 281 -4.60 22.62 4.81
C TYR A 281 -5.74 23.56 4.35
N ARG A 282 -6.76 23.78 5.19
CA ARG A 282 -7.79 24.81 4.92
C ARG A 282 -7.15 26.20 4.93
N ASP A 283 -6.25 26.46 5.87
CA ASP A 283 -5.55 27.74 5.96
C ASP A 283 -4.56 27.94 4.80
N ILE A 284 -3.86 26.88 4.40
CA ILE A 284 -2.93 26.88 3.26
C ILE A 284 -3.66 27.18 1.95
N PHE A 285 -4.75 26.45 1.67
CA PHE A 285 -5.41 26.56 0.37
C PHE A 285 -6.47 27.65 0.33
N GLN A 286 -7.14 27.93 1.44
CA GLN A 286 -8.32 28.78 1.49
C GLN A 286 -9.36 28.34 0.44
N GLU A 287 -10.37 29.16 0.17
CA GLU A 287 -11.38 28.82 -0.84
C GLU A 287 -10.82 28.82 -2.27
N SER A 288 -9.98 29.81 -2.59
CA SER A 288 -9.43 29.99 -3.94
C SER A 288 -8.46 28.86 -4.34
N GLY A 289 -7.57 28.44 -3.43
CA GLY A 289 -6.68 27.32 -3.65
C GLY A 289 -7.43 25.99 -3.67
N LEU A 290 -8.47 25.82 -2.85
CA LEU A 290 -9.31 24.62 -2.90
C LEU A 290 -10.05 24.51 -4.24
N LYS A 291 -10.61 25.62 -4.75
CA LYS A 291 -11.22 25.65 -6.09
C LYS A 291 -10.20 25.29 -7.17
N LYS A 292 -9.02 25.92 -7.13
CA LYS A 292 -7.93 25.64 -8.06
C LYS A 292 -7.50 24.16 -8.04
N LEU A 293 -7.45 23.56 -6.85
CA LEU A 293 -7.14 22.14 -6.68
C LEU A 293 -8.23 21.26 -7.31
N LYS A 294 -9.51 21.56 -7.05
CA LYS A 294 -10.65 20.87 -7.67
C LYS A 294 -10.63 20.94 -9.20
N ASP A 295 -10.39 22.13 -9.74
CA ASP A 295 -10.32 22.35 -11.19
C ASP A 295 -9.16 21.55 -11.80
N TRP A 296 -7.98 21.55 -11.17
CA TRP A 296 -6.83 20.77 -11.64
C TRP A 296 -7.06 19.26 -11.60
N VAL A 297 -7.70 18.74 -10.55
CA VAL A 297 -8.07 17.31 -10.50
C VAL A 297 -9.11 17.00 -11.58
N ALA A 298 -10.13 17.84 -11.73
CA ALA A 298 -11.15 17.69 -12.77
C ALA A 298 -10.56 17.58 -14.18
N ASP A 299 -9.47 18.29 -14.44
CA ASP A 299 -8.74 18.31 -15.72
C ASP A 299 -7.78 17.12 -15.95
N GLY A 300 -7.77 16.13 -15.05
CA GLY A 300 -6.94 14.92 -15.21
C GLY A 300 -5.76 14.81 -14.24
N GLY A 301 -5.72 15.64 -13.20
CA GLY A 301 -4.70 15.55 -12.15
C GLY A 301 -4.90 14.33 -11.25
N THR A 302 -3.79 13.73 -10.81
CA THR A 302 -3.75 12.71 -9.74
C THR A 302 -3.36 13.38 -8.43
N LEU A 303 -4.33 13.54 -7.53
CA LEU A 303 -4.10 14.10 -6.19
C LEU A 303 -3.90 12.99 -5.17
N ILE A 304 -2.76 13.00 -4.49
CA ILE A 304 -2.41 12.02 -3.44
C ILE A 304 -2.37 12.74 -2.09
N GLY A 305 -3.27 12.38 -1.17
CA GLY A 305 -3.26 12.86 0.21
C GLY A 305 -2.74 11.79 1.17
N ILE A 306 -1.78 12.16 2.02
CA ILE A 306 -1.16 11.27 3.01
C ILE A 306 -1.51 11.76 4.43
N GLY A 307 -1.90 10.84 5.30
CA GLY A 307 -2.15 11.11 6.73
C GLY A 307 -3.12 12.27 6.97
N THR A 308 -2.64 13.35 7.57
CA THR A 308 -3.51 14.51 7.88
C THR A 308 -4.01 15.24 6.62
N ALA A 309 -3.30 15.15 5.49
CA ALA A 309 -3.82 15.61 4.19
C ALA A 309 -4.98 14.75 3.71
N ALA A 310 -4.90 13.43 3.88
CA ALA A 310 -6.01 12.54 3.56
C ALA A 310 -7.25 12.89 4.40
N ALA A 311 -7.06 13.21 5.68
CA ALA A 311 -8.16 13.63 6.55
C ALA A 311 -8.74 14.99 6.14
N PHE A 312 -7.92 15.92 5.63
CA PHE A 312 -8.40 17.16 5.04
C PHE A 312 -9.29 16.89 3.81
N LEU A 313 -8.83 16.06 2.88
CA LEU A 313 -9.57 15.74 1.65
C LEU A 313 -10.86 14.94 1.90
N ALA A 314 -10.88 14.10 2.93
CA ALA A 314 -12.06 13.34 3.36
C ALA A 314 -13.06 14.19 4.17
N ASP A 315 -12.68 15.38 4.61
CA ASP A 315 -13.56 16.24 5.38
C ASP A 315 -14.75 16.69 4.53
N SER A 316 -15.96 16.54 5.07
CA SER A 316 -17.20 16.91 4.40
C SER A 316 -17.23 18.36 3.89
N THR A 317 -16.52 19.29 4.54
CA THR A 317 -16.52 20.70 4.14
C THR A 317 -15.69 20.96 2.89
N THR A 318 -14.76 20.06 2.50
CA THR A 318 -13.94 20.28 1.30
C THR A 318 -14.71 19.97 0.02
N GLY A 319 -15.63 19.01 0.06
CA GLY A 319 -16.36 18.52 -1.12
C GLY A 319 -15.44 17.94 -2.22
N LEU A 320 -14.25 17.46 -1.87
CA LEU A 320 -13.32 16.81 -2.81
C LEU A 320 -13.53 15.29 -2.86
N SER A 321 -13.76 14.64 -1.72
CA SER A 321 -13.94 13.19 -1.66
C SER A 321 -15.25 12.74 -1.02
N LYS A 322 -15.75 11.59 -1.48
CA LYS A 322 -16.84 10.82 -0.85
C LYS A 322 -16.37 9.95 0.32
N VAL A 323 -15.07 9.75 0.49
CA VAL A 323 -14.52 9.21 1.76
C VAL A 323 -14.88 10.18 2.87
N LYS A 324 -15.29 9.64 4.03
CA LYS A 324 -15.67 10.45 5.19
C LYS A 324 -14.91 10.05 6.43
N LEU A 325 -14.60 11.03 7.27
CA LEU A 325 -14.11 10.74 8.62
C LEU A 325 -15.23 10.07 9.43
N ARG A 326 -14.90 9.00 10.15
CA ARG A 326 -15.87 8.24 10.96
C ARG A 326 -16.70 9.12 11.90
N CYS A 327 -16.05 10.11 12.52
CA CYS A 327 -16.71 11.05 13.43
C CYS A 327 -17.79 11.93 12.76
N GLN A 328 -17.76 12.07 11.43
CA GLN A 328 -18.74 12.85 10.65
C GLN A 328 -19.93 11.99 10.18
N VAL A 329 -19.87 10.66 10.29
CA VAL A 329 -20.87 9.73 9.75
C VAL A 329 -21.35 8.71 10.79
N LEU A 330 -21.35 9.08 12.07
CA LEU A 330 -21.73 8.20 13.18
C LEU A 330 -23.14 7.62 13.04
N LYS A 331 -24.10 8.39 12.49
CA LYS A 331 -25.47 7.93 12.24
C LYS A 331 -25.58 6.92 11.10
N ASP A 332 -24.61 6.91 10.18
CA ASP A 332 -24.64 6.11 8.95
C ASP A 332 -23.72 4.89 9.01
N LEU A 333 -23.11 4.58 10.17
CA LEU A 333 -22.13 3.50 10.31
C LEU A 333 -22.67 2.14 9.86
N ASP A 334 -23.97 1.88 10.04
CA ASP A 334 -24.61 0.64 9.58
C ASP A 334 -24.56 0.52 8.05
N GLN A 335 -24.70 1.62 7.31
CA GLN A 335 -24.58 1.62 5.84
C GLN A 335 -23.17 1.25 5.39
N TYR A 336 -22.15 1.76 6.08
CA TYR A 336 -20.75 1.40 5.78
C TYR A 336 -20.45 -0.06 6.15
N ARG A 337 -20.97 -0.54 7.28
CA ARG A 337 -20.83 -1.96 7.66
C ARG A 337 -21.47 -2.90 6.63
N ARG A 338 -22.64 -2.55 6.09
CA ARG A 338 -23.26 -3.29 4.98
C ARG A 338 -22.42 -3.23 3.69
N ALA A 339 -21.84 -2.08 3.37
CA ALA A 339 -20.96 -1.94 2.22
C ALA A 339 -19.72 -2.83 2.32
N VAL A 340 -19.06 -2.85 3.49
CA VAL A 340 -17.90 -3.73 3.76
C VAL A 340 -18.30 -5.20 3.64
N LYS A 341 -19.42 -5.61 4.25
CA LYS A 341 -19.89 -7.00 4.13
C LYS A 341 -20.12 -7.41 2.67
N ARG A 342 -20.72 -6.51 1.87
CA ARG A 342 -20.91 -6.76 0.44
C ARG A 342 -19.59 -6.90 -0.30
N GLU A 343 -18.60 -6.06 0.00
CA GLU A 343 -17.25 -6.16 -0.58
C GLU A 343 -16.60 -7.52 -0.25
N GLN A 344 -16.62 -7.94 1.02
CA GLN A 344 -16.06 -9.23 1.48
C GLN A 344 -16.78 -10.45 0.89
N GLN A 345 -18.05 -10.32 0.49
CA GLN A 345 -18.81 -11.39 -0.16
C GLN A 345 -18.44 -11.55 -1.64
N LEU A 346 -17.83 -10.55 -2.28
CA LEU A 346 -17.44 -10.62 -3.70
C LEU A 346 -16.39 -11.71 -3.95
N ASP A 347 -15.57 -12.02 -2.94
CA ASP A 347 -14.54 -13.06 -3.02
C ASP A 347 -15.14 -14.47 -3.09
N ASN A 348 -16.42 -14.66 -2.72
CA ASN A 348 -17.08 -15.96 -2.63
C ASN A 348 -18.50 -15.95 -3.24
N ILE A 349 -18.66 -15.36 -4.43
CA ILE A 349 -19.95 -15.35 -5.13
C ILE A 349 -20.33 -16.78 -5.56
N ARG A 350 -21.47 -17.27 -5.06
CA ARG A 350 -22.11 -18.49 -5.56
C ARG A 350 -23.26 -18.12 -6.47
N VAL A 351 -23.30 -18.74 -7.64
CA VAL A 351 -24.37 -18.57 -8.63
C VAL A 351 -25.20 -19.85 -8.64
N ASP A 352 -26.44 -19.76 -8.17
CA ASP A 352 -27.42 -20.83 -8.34
C ASP A 352 -28.06 -20.68 -9.72
N SER A 353 -27.61 -21.51 -10.67
CA SER A 353 -28.14 -21.48 -12.04
C SER A 353 -29.61 -21.89 -12.11
N LEU A 354 -30.06 -22.80 -11.25
CA LEU A 354 -31.46 -23.27 -11.25
C LEU A 354 -32.37 -22.15 -10.74
N ALA A 355 -31.96 -21.42 -9.69
CA ALA A 355 -32.71 -20.25 -9.24
C ALA A 355 -32.82 -19.16 -10.32
N ILE A 356 -31.76 -18.93 -11.09
CA ILE A 356 -31.74 -17.92 -12.15
C ILE A 356 -32.61 -18.33 -13.34
N TRP A 357 -32.50 -19.58 -13.80
CA TRP A 357 -33.10 -20.02 -15.06
C TRP A 357 -34.45 -20.72 -14.90
N GLU A 358 -34.69 -21.37 -13.75
CA GLU A 358 -35.89 -22.18 -13.48
C GLU A 358 -36.83 -21.54 -12.45
N GLY A 359 -36.42 -20.45 -11.79
CA GLY A 359 -37.31 -19.59 -11.02
C GLY A 359 -37.65 -20.07 -9.60
N THR A 360 -36.68 -20.65 -8.88
CA THR A 360 -36.84 -20.88 -7.44
C THR A 360 -36.72 -19.56 -6.65
N LYS A 361 -37.45 -19.44 -5.54
CA LYS A 361 -37.35 -18.25 -4.66
C LYS A 361 -35.92 -18.11 -4.14
N THR A 362 -35.33 -16.95 -4.36
CA THR A 362 -34.06 -16.56 -3.75
C THR A 362 -34.32 -16.09 -2.31
N ASP A 363 -33.65 -16.70 -1.32
CA ASP A 363 -33.70 -16.23 0.06
C ASP A 363 -32.85 -14.96 0.20
N GLU A 364 -33.50 -13.78 0.17
CA GLU A 364 -32.86 -12.48 0.47
C GLU A 364 -32.69 -12.20 1.98
N SER A 365 -33.00 -13.19 2.82
CA SER A 365 -33.09 -13.05 4.28
C SER A 365 -31.76 -12.67 4.96
N ASP A 366 -30.61 -12.96 4.34
CA ASP A 366 -29.28 -12.62 4.87
C ASP A 366 -28.86 -11.15 4.66
N ILE A 367 -29.53 -10.39 3.79
CA ILE A 367 -29.20 -8.98 3.53
C ILE A 367 -29.89 -8.05 4.55
N LEU A 368 -30.98 -8.51 5.17
CA LEU A 368 -31.89 -7.73 6.00
C LEU A 368 -31.89 -8.17 7.48
N THR A 369 -30.75 -8.27 8.14
CA THR A 369 -30.73 -8.57 9.58
C THR A 369 -29.72 -7.73 10.37
N ASN A 370 -30.21 -6.61 10.91
CA ASN A 370 -30.10 -6.22 12.32
C ASN A 370 -30.72 -4.82 12.49
N ASP A 371 -32.03 -4.75 12.64
CA ASP A 371 -32.74 -3.56 13.15
C ASP A 371 -32.61 -3.48 14.68
N GLN A 372 -31.39 -3.62 15.20
CA GLN A 372 -31.13 -3.16 16.55
C GLN A 372 -31.17 -1.63 16.51
N LYS A 373 -32.00 -1.03 17.36
CA LYS A 373 -32.16 0.41 17.46
C LYS A 373 -30.79 1.02 17.78
N SER A 374 -30.16 1.64 16.77
CA SER A 374 -28.84 2.26 16.93
C SER A 374 -28.92 3.30 18.07
N PRO A 375 -27.90 3.40 18.93
CA PRO A 375 -27.87 4.39 20.00
C PRO A 375 -28.10 5.81 19.48
N ASP A 376 -28.58 6.69 20.35
CA ASP A 376 -28.71 8.10 19.99
C ASP A 376 -27.34 8.72 19.64
N ILE A 377 -27.37 9.88 18.97
CA ILE A 377 -26.15 10.50 18.45
C ILE A 377 -25.19 10.98 19.55
N GLU A 378 -25.68 11.35 20.73
CA GLU A 378 -24.83 11.79 21.83
C GLU A 378 -24.07 10.60 22.40
N THR A 379 -24.75 9.47 22.60
CA THR A 379 -24.12 8.20 22.98
C THR A 379 -23.08 7.77 21.95
N LEU A 380 -23.38 7.84 20.65
CA LEU A 380 -22.42 7.50 19.59
C LEU A 380 -21.19 8.41 19.61
N LYS A 381 -21.38 9.72 19.81
CA LYS A 381 -20.27 10.69 19.94
C LYS A 381 -19.39 10.38 21.15
N PHE A 382 -20.01 10.11 22.30
CA PHE A 382 -19.30 9.75 23.53
C PHE A 382 -18.46 8.47 23.34
N ILE A 383 -19.04 7.42 22.73
CA ILE A 383 -18.31 6.18 22.42
C ILE A 383 -17.14 6.47 21.47
N ASP A 384 -17.36 7.26 20.41
CA ASP A 384 -16.32 7.60 19.43
C ASP A 384 -15.18 8.43 20.05
N GLU A 385 -15.49 9.37 20.93
CA GLU A 385 -14.51 10.16 21.70
C GLU A 385 -13.72 9.28 22.67
N HIS A 386 -14.41 8.41 23.40
CA HIS A 386 -13.77 7.48 24.32
C HIS A 386 -12.83 6.50 23.58
N GLN A 387 -13.24 5.96 22.44
CA GLN A 387 -12.38 5.08 21.63
C GLN A 387 -11.17 5.83 21.03
N ARG A 388 -11.32 7.12 20.67
CA ARG A 388 -10.23 7.96 20.15
C ARG A 388 -9.13 8.19 21.19
N LEU A 389 -9.46 8.21 22.48
CA LEU A 389 -8.48 8.35 23.55
C LEU A 389 -7.40 7.25 23.48
N TYR A 390 -7.82 6.04 23.12
CA TYR A 390 -6.99 4.85 23.07
C TYR A 390 -6.40 4.55 21.69
N GLN A 391 -6.36 5.55 20.80
CA GLN A 391 -5.82 5.41 19.44
C GLN A 391 -4.46 4.69 19.37
N PRO A 392 -4.15 4.00 18.26
CA PRO A 392 -2.83 3.43 18.02
C PRO A 392 -1.73 4.48 18.20
N ARG A 393 -0.67 4.12 18.93
CA ARG A 393 0.50 4.97 19.18
C ARG A 393 1.71 4.36 18.48
N GLY A 394 1.75 4.47 17.15
CA GLY A 394 2.79 3.86 16.31
C GLY A 394 2.80 2.35 16.42
N ALA A 395 1.60 1.75 16.34
CA ALA A 395 1.44 0.31 16.26
C ALA A 395 1.49 -0.12 14.79
N ILE A 396 1.92 -1.35 14.53
CA ILE A 396 1.86 -1.93 13.18
C ILE A 396 0.55 -2.70 13.08
N LEU A 397 -0.28 -2.29 12.12
CA LEU A 397 -1.62 -2.82 11.89
C LEU A 397 -1.67 -3.58 10.57
N LYS A 398 -2.51 -4.63 10.53
CA LYS A 398 -2.77 -5.40 9.30
C LYS A 398 -3.73 -4.64 8.40
N VAL A 399 -3.31 -4.38 7.16
CA VAL A 399 -4.17 -3.86 6.10
C VAL A 399 -4.40 -4.99 5.10
N ASN A 400 -5.64 -5.44 4.94
CA ASN A 400 -6.03 -6.36 3.88
C ASN A 400 -6.17 -5.57 2.57
N LEU A 401 -5.61 -6.09 1.50
CA LEU A 401 -5.56 -5.45 0.19
C LEU A 401 -6.55 -6.09 -0.79
N ASP A 402 -7.14 -5.28 -1.65
CA ASP A 402 -7.83 -5.77 -2.86
C ASP A 402 -6.75 -6.10 -3.90
N GLU A 403 -6.51 -7.39 -4.14
CA GLU A 403 -5.51 -7.88 -5.09
C GLU A 403 -5.82 -7.52 -6.55
N GLU A 404 -7.08 -7.21 -6.88
CA GLU A 404 -7.46 -6.81 -8.24
C GLU A 404 -7.17 -5.33 -8.50
N HIS A 405 -7.16 -4.51 -7.45
CA HIS A 405 -6.90 -3.08 -7.56
C HIS A 405 -5.42 -2.80 -7.87
N TRP A 406 -5.16 -1.97 -8.88
CA TRP A 406 -3.80 -1.61 -9.34
C TRP A 406 -2.91 -0.91 -8.31
N LEU A 407 -3.48 -0.46 -7.18
CA LEU A 407 -2.72 0.09 -6.07
C LEU A 407 -1.99 -1.01 -5.28
N SER A 408 -2.46 -2.25 -5.37
CA SER A 408 -1.93 -3.43 -4.70
C SER A 408 -0.99 -4.26 -5.57
N TYR A 409 -0.72 -3.85 -6.82
CA TYR A 409 0.14 -4.63 -7.72
C TYR A 409 1.58 -4.73 -7.18
N GLY A 410 2.07 -5.97 -7.10
CA GLY A 410 3.37 -6.30 -6.49
C GLY A 410 3.34 -6.42 -4.97
N LEU A 411 2.16 -6.42 -4.34
CA LEU A 411 1.97 -6.73 -2.92
C LEU A 411 1.26 -8.07 -2.74
N THR A 412 1.24 -8.56 -1.51
CA THR A 412 0.49 -9.76 -1.10
C THR A 412 -0.95 -9.40 -0.69
N GLU A 413 -1.74 -10.38 -0.24
CA GLU A 413 -3.12 -10.20 0.23
C GLU A 413 -3.25 -9.18 1.38
N HIS A 414 -2.16 -8.86 2.07
CA HIS A 414 -2.13 -7.91 3.16
C HIS A 414 -0.79 -7.21 3.27
N VAL A 415 -0.76 -6.04 3.90
CA VAL A 415 0.49 -5.32 4.18
C VAL A 415 0.51 -4.80 5.64
N PRO A 416 1.65 -4.91 6.35
CA PRO A 416 1.83 -4.27 7.64
C PRO A 416 1.99 -2.75 7.50
N ALA A 417 1.09 -1.98 8.12
CA ALA A 417 1.11 -0.52 8.09
C ALA A 417 1.33 0.05 9.48
N ILE A 418 2.32 0.92 9.64
CA ILE A 418 2.45 1.69 10.89
C ILE A 418 1.38 2.78 10.96
N TYR A 419 0.75 2.89 12.13
CA TYR A 419 -0.33 3.83 12.33
C TYR A 419 -0.25 4.54 13.68
N TYR A 420 -0.38 5.86 13.65
CA TYR A 420 -0.18 6.74 14.82
C TYR A 420 -1.08 7.99 14.82
N ALA A 421 -2.27 7.89 14.23
CA ALA A 421 -3.24 9.00 14.14
C ALA A 421 -4.64 8.62 14.69
N ASN A 422 -5.54 9.60 14.82
CA ASN A 422 -6.92 9.41 15.32
C ASN A 422 -7.99 9.40 14.21
N TYR A 423 -7.60 9.49 12.93
CA TYR A 423 -8.49 9.66 11.80
C TYR A 423 -8.91 8.30 11.22
N ALA A 424 -10.12 7.85 11.53
CA ALA A 424 -10.71 6.66 10.89
C ALA A 424 -11.46 7.07 9.62
N TYR A 425 -11.19 6.40 8.51
CA TYR A 425 -11.76 6.71 7.20
C TYR A 425 -12.83 5.69 6.82
N MET A 426 -14.00 6.18 6.43
CA MET A 426 -15.14 5.39 5.99
C MET A 426 -15.31 5.56 4.48
N SER A 427 -15.39 4.45 3.78
CA SER A 427 -15.56 4.39 2.33
C SER A 427 -16.64 3.39 1.98
N LYS A 428 -17.41 3.72 0.95
CA LYS A 428 -18.40 2.86 0.31
C LYS A 428 -18.46 3.23 -1.17
N SER A 429 -19.03 2.35 -2.00
CA SER A 429 -19.27 2.62 -3.42
C SER A 429 -19.90 4.02 -3.63
N PRO A 430 -19.42 4.83 -4.58
CA PRO A 430 -18.51 4.48 -5.68
C PRO A 430 -17.00 4.66 -5.38
N VAL A 431 -16.61 4.87 -4.12
CA VAL A 431 -15.18 4.89 -3.76
C VAL A 431 -14.61 3.48 -3.89
N GLN A 432 -13.50 3.33 -4.60
CA GLN A 432 -12.75 2.07 -4.65
C GLN A 432 -11.82 2.02 -3.44
N THR A 433 -11.91 0.96 -2.64
CA THR A 433 -11.09 0.81 -1.43
C THR A 433 -10.06 -0.27 -1.67
N ALA A 434 -8.86 0.14 -2.10
CA ALA A 434 -7.77 -0.78 -2.43
C ALA A 434 -7.19 -1.48 -1.18
N GLY A 435 -7.43 -0.94 0.02
CA GLY A 435 -7.01 -1.59 1.25
C GLY A 435 -7.78 -1.10 2.46
N ARG A 436 -8.17 -2.04 3.32
CA ARG A 436 -8.85 -1.80 4.61
C ARG A 436 -8.02 -2.37 5.75
N PHE A 437 -8.06 -1.72 6.90
CA PHE A 437 -7.59 -2.38 8.12
C PHE A 437 -8.41 -3.63 8.37
N SER A 438 -7.76 -4.70 8.83
CA SER A 438 -8.45 -5.98 9.08
C SER A 438 -9.41 -5.89 10.27
N GLU A 439 -10.14 -6.99 10.52
CA GLU A 439 -11.10 -7.08 11.62
C GLU A 439 -10.46 -6.90 13.00
N ALA A 440 -11.24 -6.49 14.01
CA ALA A 440 -10.75 -6.26 15.37
C ALA A 440 -9.97 -7.43 15.98
N SER A 441 -10.28 -8.67 15.57
CA SER A 441 -9.60 -9.90 15.99
C SER A 441 -8.14 -9.99 15.52
N SER A 442 -7.82 -9.45 14.34
CA SER A 442 -6.54 -9.64 13.64
C SER A 442 -5.80 -8.34 13.27
N ILE A 443 -6.42 -7.17 13.50
CA ILE A 443 -5.89 -5.87 13.10
C ILE A 443 -4.52 -5.52 13.69
N ARG A 444 -4.20 -6.00 14.90
CA ARG A 444 -2.94 -5.68 15.58
C ARG A 444 -1.87 -6.72 15.27
N LEU A 445 -0.83 -6.32 14.52
CA LEU A 445 0.35 -7.14 14.28
C LEU A 445 1.40 -6.92 15.38
N SER A 446 1.70 -5.66 15.72
CA SER A 446 2.73 -5.30 16.70
C SER A 446 2.43 -3.99 17.42
N GLY A 447 2.99 -3.81 18.62
CA GLY A 447 2.90 -2.57 19.39
C GLY A 447 1.57 -2.37 20.12
N LEU A 448 1.42 -1.24 20.80
CA LEU A 448 0.30 -0.99 21.70
C LEU A 448 -0.97 -0.61 20.92
N MET A 449 -1.98 -1.48 21.02
CA MET A 449 -3.33 -1.21 20.54
C MET A 449 -4.35 -1.74 21.55
N TRP A 450 -5.08 -0.81 22.15
CA TRP A 450 -6.14 -1.12 23.13
C TRP A 450 -7.35 -1.77 22.46
N SER A 451 -8.09 -2.57 23.23
CA SER A 451 -9.32 -3.24 22.78
C SER A 451 -10.36 -2.28 22.20
N GLU A 452 -10.52 -1.12 22.84
CA GLU A 452 -11.48 -0.08 22.46
C GLU A 452 -11.12 0.55 21.11
N ALA A 453 -9.82 0.70 20.84
CA ALA A 453 -9.35 1.16 19.55
C ALA A 453 -9.60 0.09 18.47
N LYS A 454 -9.39 -1.20 18.74
CA LYS A 454 -9.62 -2.24 17.72
C LYS A 454 -11.01 -2.14 17.05
N GLN A 455 -12.05 -1.91 17.86
CA GLN A 455 -13.43 -1.71 17.38
C GLN A 455 -13.63 -0.44 16.54
N ARG A 456 -12.83 0.60 16.77
CA ARG A 456 -12.92 1.85 16.03
C ARG A 456 -12.30 1.73 14.63
N TRP A 457 -11.18 1.00 14.51
CA TRP A 457 -10.38 0.93 13.29
C TRP A 457 -10.71 -0.27 12.41
N GLU A 458 -11.41 -1.29 12.92
CA GLU A 458 -11.78 -2.46 12.12
C GLU A 458 -12.50 -2.05 10.82
N ASN A 459 -12.07 -2.65 9.71
CA ASN A 459 -12.64 -2.46 8.38
C ASN A 459 -12.64 -1.01 7.85
N THR A 460 -11.99 -0.08 8.56
CA THR A 460 -11.83 1.30 8.09
C THR A 460 -10.82 1.33 6.95
N ALA A 461 -10.98 2.30 6.05
CA ALA A 461 -10.14 2.39 4.87
C ALA A 461 -8.72 2.84 5.23
N TYR A 462 -7.72 2.14 4.66
CA TYR A 462 -6.32 2.55 4.70
C TYR A 462 -5.92 3.27 3.41
N VAL A 463 -6.27 2.70 2.26
CA VAL A 463 -6.02 3.31 0.95
C VAL A 463 -7.28 3.27 0.09
N THR A 464 -7.62 4.41 -0.49
CA THR A 464 -8.79 4.57 -1.36
C THR A 464 -8.44 5.32 -2.63
N ARG A 465 -9.18 5.03 -3.69
CA ARG A 465 -9.14 5.77 -4.95
C ARG A 465 -10.55 6.18 -5.35
N GLU A 466 -10.68 7.42 -5.78
CA GLU A 466 -11.94 8.00 -6.27
C GLU A 466 -11.70 8.69 -7.62
N SER A 467 -12.51 8.34 -8.63
CA SER A 467 -12.58 9.12 -9.88
C SER A 467 -13.17 10.50 -9.59
N TYR A 468 -12.52 11.56 -10.07
CA TYR A 468 -13.04 12.92 -9.99
C TYR A 468 -12.97 13.56 -11.37
N GLN A 469 -14.10 13.50 -12.09
CA GLN A 469 -14.18 13.81 -13.52
C GLN A 469 -13.10 13.05 -14.31
N LYS A 470 -12.14 13.74 -14.93
CA LYS A 470 -11.05 13.11 -15.69
C LYS A 470 -9.85 12.74 -14.83
N GLY A 471 -9.75 13.26 -13.62
CA GLY A 471 -8.66 12.93 -12.70
C GLY A 471 -9.09 11.99 -11.59
N GLN A 472 -8.29 11.97 -10.53
CA GLN A 472 -8.53 11.11 -9.39
C GLN A 472 -7.97 11.66 -8.10
N ILE A 473 -8.52 11.15 -7.00
CA ILE A 473 -8.08 11.42 -5.64
C ILE A 473 -7.72 10.09 -5.00
N ILE A 474 -6.50 9.99 -4.50
CA ILE A 474 -5.98 8.85 -3.77
C ILE A 474 -5.70 9.29 -2.34
N LEU A 475 -6.30 8.60 -1.37
CA LEU A 475 -6.11 8.90 0.05
C LEU A 475 -5.38 7.72 0.70
N ILE A 476 -4.32 8.03 1.45
CA ILE A 476 -3.58 7.08 2.27
C ILE A 476 -3.69 7.53 3.73
N ALA A 477 -4.33 6.72 4.57
CA ALA A 477 -4.71 7.06 5.93
C ALA A 477 -3.51 7.26 6.87
N GLY A 478 -2.45 6.47 6.67
CA GLY A 478 -1.22 6.51 7.46
C GLY A 478 -0.08 7.14 6.68
N GLU A 479 1.14 6.88 7.14
CA GLU A 479 2.37 7.36 6.51
C GLU A 479 3.01 6.15 5.80
N PRO A 480 2.79 6.00 4.48
CA PRO A 480 3.12 4.77 3.75
C PRO A 480 4.62 4.49 3.76
N ILE A 481 5.41 5.51 4.04
CA ILE A 481 6.87 5.47 3.98
C ILE A 481 7.49 6.04 5.24
N PHE A 482 6.88 5.78 6.40
CA PHE A 482 7.35 6.28 7.69
C PHE A 482 8.86 6.11 7.85
N ARG A 483 9.58 7.25 7.96
CA ARG A 483 11.06 7.33 8.08
C ARG A 483 11.83 6.69 6.92
N SER A 484 11.24 6.59 5.74
CA SER A 484 11.79 5.82 4.61
C SER A 484 12.07 4.35 4.94
N TYR A 485 11.37 3.79 5.93
CA TYR A 485 11.63 2.45 6.46
C TYR A 485 10.60 1.41 6.03
N PHE A 486 9.36 1.82 5.78
CA PHE A 486 8.23 0.92 5.44
C PHE A 486 8.10 0.72 3.92
N TYR A 487 8.85 -0.22 3.36
CA TYR A 487 8.82 -0.58 1.93
C TYR A 487 7.51 -1.22 1.49
N GLY A 488 6.89 -2.05 2.35
CA GLY A 488 5.61 -2.70 2.04
C GLY A 488 4.53 -1.68 1.68
N THR A 489 4.17 -0.80 2.62
CA THR A 489 3.22 0.30 2.33
C THR A 489 3.79 1.33 1.37
N GLY A 490 5.12 1.44 1.25
CA GLY A 490 5.78 2.30 0.27
C GLY A 490 5.44 1.92 -1.15
N ARG A 491 5.27 0.63 -1.46
CA ARG A 491 4.82 0.16 -2.77
C ARG A 491 3.48 0.75 -3.19
N ILE A 492 2.54 0.95 -2.25
CA ILE A 492 1.25 1.60 -2.52
C ILE A 492 1.46 3.04 -2.99
N LEU A 493 2.37 3.79 -2.35
CA LEU A 493 2.69 5.16 -2.76
C LEU A 493 3.35 5.16 -4.15
N LEU A 494 4.21 4.20 -4.45
CA LEU A 494 4.85 4.08 -5.77
C LEU A 494 3.83 3.76 -6.86
N ASN A 495 2.92 2.81 -6.62
CA ASN A 495 1.83 2.53 -7.54
C ASN A 495 0.94 3.78 -7.74
N SER A 496 0.65 4.52 -6.67
CA SER A 496 -0.12 5.78 -6.75
C SER A 496 0.54 6.82 -7.65
N ILE A 497 1.87 6.92 -7.62
CA ILE A 497 2.66 7.90 -8.39
C ILE A 497 2.89 7.46 -9.83
N PHE A 498 3.32 6.21 -10.04
CA PHE A 498 3.86 5.72 -11.32
C PHE A 498 2.85 4.95 -12.16
N LEU A 499 1.83 4.35 -11.54
CA LEU A 499 0.72 3.70 -12.24
C LEU A 499 -0.50 4.61 -12.31
N GLY A 500 -0.72 5.43 -11.28
CA GLY A 500 -1.90 6.30 -11.15
C GLY A 500 -2.26 7.10 -12.40
N PRO A 501 -1.33 7.87 -13.00
CA PRO A 501 -1.61 8.64 -14.21
C PRO A 501 -2.07 7.83 -15.42
N GLY A 502 -1.72 6.54 -15.53
CA GLY A 502 -2.21 5.66 -16.59
C GLY A 502 -3.54 5.00 -16.25
N PHE A 503 -3.69 4.46 -15.04
CA PHE A 503 -4.88 3.69 -14.66
C PHE A 503 -6.09 4.53 -14.25
N GLY A 504 -5.85 5.74 -13.77
CA GLY A 504 -6.85 6.45 -12.99
C GLY A 504 -7.26 7.81 -13.53
N THR A 505 -6.65 8.28 -14.62
CA THR A 505 -6.97 9.57 -15.24
C THR A 505 -7.15 9.44 -16.74
N GLN A 506 -7.83 10.42 -17.33
CA GLN A 506 -8.00 10.57 -18.77
C GLN A 506 -7.41 11.91 -19.19
N THR A 507 -6.24 11.89 -19.81
CA THR A 507 -5.61 13.12 -20.31
C THR A 507 -6.14 13.44 -21.71
N VAL A 508 -6.73 14.63 -21.88
CA VAL A 508 -7.26 15.09 -23.17
C VAL A 508 -6.14 15.45 -24.16
N VAL A 509 -4.96 15.80 -23.64
CA VAL A 509 -3.78 16.19 -24.43
C VAL A 509 -2.61 15.29 -24.03
N PRO A 510 -1.90 14.67 -24.99
CA PRO A 510 -0.62 14.02 -24.70
C PRO A 510 0.34 15.05 -24.10
N TRP A 511 0.88 14.74 -22.93
CA TRP A 511 1.69 15.68 -22.12
C TRP A 511 3.17 15.68 -22.46
#